data_AF-A0A4D9ETA2-F1
#
_entry.id   AF-A0A4D9ETA2-F1
#
_cell.length_a   1.000
_cell.length_b   1.000
_cell.length_c   1.000
_cell.angle_alpha   90.00
_cell.angle_beta   90.00
_cell.angle_gamma   90.00
#
_symmetry.space_group_name_H-M   'P 1'
#
loop_
_entity.id
_entity.type
_entity.pdbx_description
1 polymer ?
#
loop_
_entity_poly.entity_id
_entity_poly.type
_entity_poly.pdbx_seq_one_letter_code
_entity_poly.pdbx_strand_id
1 'polypeptide(L)'
;MSSNASLSSMQRLVEQLKLEAGVERIKVSQAAAELQQYCMQNACKDALLIGVPAGSNPFREPRSCHRHLEYRVHAGVLIGDKLEEVGKRKMQEVRVIMTAYKYLKGANTKELHYPI
;
A
#
# COMPACT_ATOMS: atom_id res chain seq x y z
N MET A 1 -55.58 31.88 -0.01
CA MET A 1 -54.63 32.87 -0.59
C MET A 1 -53.45 32.23 -1.34
N SER A 2 -53.52 30.95 -1.76
CA SER A 2 -52.37 30.25 -2.40
C SER A 2 -52.31 30.36 -3.92
N SER A 3 -53.40 30.75 -4.60
CA SER A 3 -53.46 30.83 -6.06
C SER A 3 -52.53 31.91 -6.64
N ASN A 4 -52.42 33.08 -5.98
CA ASN A 4 -51.57 34.17 -6.47
C ASN A 4 -50.06 33.86 -6.36
N ALA A 5 -49.63 33.06 -5.37
CA ALA A 5 -48.24 32.63 -5.24
C ALA A 5 -47.83 31.63 -6.34
N SER A 6 -48.77 30.78 -6.78
CA SER A 6 -48.54 29.88 -7.91
C SER A 6 -48.51 30.60 -9.27
N LEU A 7 -49.23 31.72 -9.38
CA LEU A 7 -49.28 32.51 -10.61
C LEU A 7 -47.97 33.29 -10.82
N SER A 8 -47.41 33.86 -9.74
CA SER A 8 -46.13 34.58 -9.80
C SER A 8 -44.93 33.67 -10.05
N SER A 9 -44.94 32.43 -9.54
CA SER A 9 -43.89 31.45 -9.87
C SER A 9 -43.95 31.02 -11.33
N MET A 10 -45.16 30.81 -11.88
CA MET A 10 -45.34 30.52 -13.31
C MET A 10 -44.89 31.68 -14.20
N GLN A 11 -45.18 32.93 -13.82
CA GLN A 11 -44.70 34.10 -14.54
C GLN A 11 -43.17 34.15 -14.62
N ARG A 12 -42.48 33.94 -13.48
CA ARG A 12 -41.01 33.86 -13.44
C ARG A 12 -40.46 32.73 -14.29
N LEU A 13 -41.11 31.56 -14.29
CA LEU A 13 -40.70 30.44 -15.13
C LEU A 13 -40.83 30.78 -16.62
N VAL A 14 -41.92 31.43 -17.03
CA VAL A 14 -42.10 31.85 -18.42
C VAL A 14 -41.05 32.88 -18.84
N GLU A 15 -40.72 33.83 -17.96
CA GLU A 15 -39.64 34.79 -18.21
C GLU A 15 -38.29 34.08 -18.37
N GLN A 16 -37.97 33.12 -17.51
CA GLN A 16 -36.76 32.31 -17.62
C GLN A 16 -36.69 31.53 -18.94
N LEU A 17 -37.79 30.87 -19.33
CA LEU A 17 -37.85 30.11 -20.58
C LEU A 17 -37.71 31.00 -21.82
N LYS A 18 -38.21 32.25 -21.79
CA LYS A 18 -38.00 33.21 -22.88
C LYS A 18 -36.52 33.57 -23.04
N LEU A 19 -35.80 33.74 -21.93
CA LEU A 19 -34.35 33.99 -21.95
C LEU A 19 -33.60 32.79 -22.52
N GLU A 20 -33.89 31.57 -22.05
CA GLU A 20 -33.25 30.34 -22.52
C GLU A 20 -33.55 30.02 -23.98
N ALA A 21 -34.77 30.31 -24.44
CA ALA A 21 -35.15 30.17 -25.84
C ALA A 21 -34.36 31.13 -26.75
N GLY A 22 -34.00 32.32 -26.23
CA GLY A 22 -33.22 33.34 -26.93
C GLY A 22 -31.71 33.06 -27.00
N VAL A 23 -31.21 31.99 -26.36
CA VAL A 23 -29.78 31.63 -26.44
C VAL A 23 -29.44 31.12 -27.84
N GLU A 24 -28.47 31.77 -28.47
CA GLU A 24 -27.93 31.32 -29.76
C GLU A 24 -27.19 29.99 -29.60
N ARG A 25 -27.56 29.01 -30.44
CA ARG A 25 -26.96 27.67 -30.42
C ARG A 25 -26.03 27.50 -31.61
N ILE A 26 -24.89 26.86 -31.38
CA ILE A 26 -24.01 26.37 -32.45
C ILE A 26 -24.42 24.97 -32.89
N LYS A 27 -23.98 24.56 -34.08
CA LYS A 27 -24.22 23.19 -34.57
C LYS A 27 -23.49 22.19 -33.68
N VAL A 28 -24.16 21.07 -33.38
CA VAL A 28 -23.57 19.98 -32.59
C VAL A 28 -22.27 19.45 -33.23
N SER A 29 -22.23 19.37 -34.57
CA SER A 29 -21.03 18.97 -35.30
C SER A 29 -19.84 19.93 -35.09
N GLN A 30 -20.12 21.24 -34.99
CA GLN A 30 -19.11 22.25 -34.70
C GLN A 30 -18.59 22.08 -33.27
N ALA A 31 -19.48 22.03 -32.29
CA ALA A 31 -19.12 21.84 -30.90
C ALA A 31 -18.29 20.56 -30.68
N ALA A 32 -18.67 19.46 -31.35
CA ALA A 32 -17.94 18.20 -31.29
C ALA A 32 -16.53 18.30 -31.88
N ALA A 33 -16.37 19.01 -33.01
CA ALA A 33 -15.06 19.23 -33.62
C ALA A 33 -14.14 20.08 -32.73
N GLU A 34 -14.69 21.14 -32.13
CA GLU A 34 -13.94 22.00 -31.19
C GLU A 34 -13.50 21.23 -29.94
N LEU A 35 -14.39 20.40 -29.37
CA LEU A 35 -14.04 19.51 -28.25
C LEU A 35 -12.96 18.50 -28.63
N GLN A 36 -13.09 17.86 -29.79
CA GLN A 36 -12.09 16.90 -30.28
C GLN A 36 -10.72 17.58 -30.46
N GLN A 37 -10.70 18.75 -31.09
CA GLN A 37 -9.49 19.53 -31.29
C GLN A 37 -8.84 19.90 -29.95
N TYR A 38 -9.63 20.35 -28.97
CA TYR A 38 -9.13 20.65 -27.63
C TYR A 38 -8.50 19.43 -26.96
N CYS A 39 -9.16 18.27 -27.02
CA CYS A 39 -8.62 17.03 -26.48
C CYS A 39 -7.29 16.65 -27.17
N MET A 40 -7.23 16.70 -28.50
CA MET A 40 -6.01 16.35 -29.25
C MET A 40 -4.84 17.28 -28.94
N GLN A 41 -5.09 18.59 -28.80
CA GLN A 41 -4.05 19.57 -28.48
C GLN A 41 -3.49 19.41 -27.05
N ASN A 42 -4.29 18.89 -26.13
CA ASN A 42 -3.90 18.74 -24.72
C ASN A 42 -3.56 17.30 -24.33
N ALA A 43 -3.81 16.32 -25.20
CA ALA A 43 -3.56 14.91 -24.95
C ALA A 43 -2.12 14.63 -24.49
N CYS A 44 -1.12 15.30 -25.08
CA CYS A 44 0.28 15.12 -24.72
C CYS A 44 0.67 15.71 -23.35
N LYS A 45 -0.19 16.55 -22.76
CA LYS A 45 0.00 17.15 -21.43
C LYS A 45 -0.74 16.37 -20.35
N ASP A 46 -1.65 15.48 -20.75
CA ASP A 46 -2.42 14.67 -19.82
C ASP A 46 -1.60 13.50 -19.32
N ALA A 47 -1.06 13.66 -18.11
CA ALA A 47 -0.31 12.65 -17.37
C ALA A 47 -1.02 11.30 -17.25
N LEU A 48 -2.35 11.26 -17.28
CA LEU A 48 -3.13 10.02 -17.18
C LEU A 48 -3.26 9.32 -18.53
N LEU A 49 -3.22 10.08 -19.62
CA LEU A 49 -3.31 9.55 -20.98
C LEU A 49 -1.95 9.06 -21.49
N ILE A 50 -0.89 9.85 -21.32
CA ILE A 50 0.46 9.51 -21.79
C ILE A 50 1.31 8.76 -20.74
N GLY A 51 0.87 8.75 -19.49
CA GLY A 51 1.68 8.31 -18.37
C GLY A 51 2.72 9.34 -17.95
N VAL A 52 3.21 9.21 -16.72
CA VAL A 52 4.28 10.05 -16.17
C VAL A 52 5.56 9.24 -16.00
N PRO A 53 6.72 9.81 -16.33
CA PRO A 53 8.01 9.21 -16.01
C PRO A 53 8.08 8.80 -14.53
N ALA A 54 8.76 7.69 -14.25
CA ALA A 54 8.83 7.10 -12.91
C ALA A 54 9.42 8.02 -11.82
N GLY A 55 10.05 9.14 -12.20
CA GLY A 55 10.59 10.15 -11.28
C GLY A 55 9.72 11.40 -11.09
N SER A 56 8.70 11.62 -11.92
CA SER A 56 7.86 12.84 -11.87
C SER A 56 6.49 12.59 -11.25
N ASN A 57 6.13 11.34 -10.93
CA ASN A 57 4.89 11.03 -10.23
C ASN A 57 5.01 11.39 -8.73
N PRO A 58 4.31 12.43 -8.24
CA PRO A 58 4.38 12.83 -6.82
C PRO A 58 3.81 11.79 -5.86
N PHE A 59 3.01 10.84 -6.35
CA PHE A 59 2.41 9.76 -5.55
C PHE A 59 3.28 8.50 -5.51
N ARG A 60 4.43 8.47 -6.17
CA ARG A 60 5.31 7.29 -6.17
C ARG A 60 6.19 7.30 -4.93
N GLU A 61 6.21 6.18 -4.21
CA GLU A 61 7.08 6.03 -3.03
C GLU A 61 8.56 6.30 -3.38
N PRO A 62 9.27 7.10 -2.57
CA PRO A 62 10.70 7.28 -2.70
C PRO A 62 11.42 5.93 -2.64
N ARG A 63 12.32 5.65 -3.60
CA ARG A 63 13.08 4.39 -3.63
C ARG A 63 13.92 4.14 -2.37
N SER A 64 14.16 5.17 -1.56
CA SER A 64 14.85 5.07 -0.27
C SER A 64 14.07 4.28 0.78
N CYS A 65 12.73 4.35 0.76
CA CYS A 65 11.87 3.66 1.72
C CYS A 65 11.95 2.13 1.56
N HIS A 66 11.97 1.66 0.31
CA HIS A 66 12.07 0.23 -0.02
C HIS A 66 13.41 -0.37 0.42
N ARG A 67 14.53 0.28 0.11
CA ARG A 67 15.85 -0.21 0.56
C ARG A 67 15.97 -0.26 2.08
N HIS A 68 15.43 0.72 2.80
CA HIS A 68 15.50 0.72 4.27
C HIS A 68 14.76 -0.49 4.87
N LEU A 69 13.61 -0.87 4.30
CA LEU A 69 12.88 -2.06 4.72
C LEU A 69 13.64 -3.34 4.36
N GLU A 70 14.21 -3.45 3.16
CA GLU A 70 15.02 -4.61 2.75
C GLU A 70 16.25 -4.81 3.65
N TYR A 71 16.99 -3.74 3.96
CA TYR A 71 18.12 -3.80 4.89
C TYR A 71 17.70 -4.25 6.29
N ARG A 72 16.55 -3.77 6.80
CA ARG A 72 16.05 -4.16 8.12
C ARG A 72 15.64 -5.62 8.18
N VAL A 73 14.97 -6.12 7.14
CA VAL A 73 14.57 -7.54 7.06
C VAL A 73 15.82 -8.43 6.97
N HIS A 74 16.77 -8.09 6.09
CA HIS A 74 18.00 -8.88 5.92
C HIS A 74 18.88 -8.89 7.19
N ALA A 75 19.02 -7.74 7.86
CA ALA A 75 19.72 -7.67 9.14
C ALA A 75 19.01 -8.50 10.23
N GLY A 76 17.67 -8.49 10.26
CA GLY A 76 16.87 -9.31 11.18
C GLY A 76 17.12 -10.82 11.00
N VAL A 77 17.17 -11.30 9.75
CA VAL A 77 17.47 -12.71 9.44
C VAL A 77 18.88 -13.09 9.90
N LEU A 78 19.90 -12.31 9.55
CA LEU A 78 21.29 -12.59 9.95
C LEU A 78 21.49 -12.60 11.47
N ILE A 79 20.78 -11.73 12.20
CA ILE A 79 20.80 -11.71 13.67
C ILE A 79 20.12 -12.96 14.22
N GLY A 80 18.99 -13.37 13.64
CA GLY A 80 18.29 -14.61 13.99
C GLY A 80 19.18 -15.84 13.85
N ASP A 81 19.84 -16.00 12.70
CA ASP A 81 20.74 -17.12 12.41
C ASP A 81 21.91 -17.18 13.41
N LYS A 82 22.53 -16.02 13.71
CA LYS A 82 23.61 -15.93 14.70
C LYS A 82 23.15 -16.29 16.12
N LEU A 83 21.95 -15.86 16.51
CA LEU A 83 21.39 -16.19 17.82
C LEU A 83 21.09 -17.68 17.94
N GLU A 84 20.58 -18.31 16.88
CA GLU A 84 20.34 -19.75 16.84
C GLU A 84 21.65 -20.55 16.96
N GLU A 85 22.70 -20.16 16.25
CA GLU A 85 24.03 -20.77 16.37
C GLU A 85 24.62 -20.64 17.78
N VAL A 86 24.48 -19.47 18.40
CA VAL A 86 24.89 -19.26 19.80
C VAL A 86 24.10 -20.16 20.74
N GLY A 87 22.79 -20.31 20.52
CA GLY A 87 21.94 -21.22 21.28
C GLY A 87 22.38 -22.68 21.16
N LYS A 88 22.68 -23.13 19.93
CA LYS A 88 23.20 -24.48 19.66
C LYS A 88 24.54 -24.73 20.35
N ARG A 89 25.47 -23.76 20.32
CA ARG A 89 26.77 -23.86 21.01
C ARG A 89 26.62 -23.98 22.52
N LYS A 90 25.81 -23.11 23.14
CA LYS A 90 25.53 -23.19 24.58
C LYS A 90 24.88 -24.51 24.97
N MET A 91 23.93 -25.02 24.18
CA MET A 91 23.31 -26.32 24.43
C MET A 91 24.30 -27.48 24.27
N GLN A 92 25.27 -27.36 23.38
CA GLN A 92 26.35 -28.33 23.25
C GLN A 92 27.29 -28.31 24.47
N GLU A 93 27.66 -27.13 24.97
CA GLU A 93 28.43 -26.99 26.22
C GLU A 93 27.70 -27.64 27.40
N VAL A 94 26.40 -27.37 27.56
CA VAL A 94 25.56 -28.00 28.59
C VAL A 94 25.54 -29.52 28.42
N ARG A 95 25.44 -30.04 27.19
CA ARG A 95 25.51 -31.49 26.92
C ARG A 95 26.86 -32.08 27.32
N VAL A 96 27.97 -31.41 27.00
CA VAL A 96 29.32 -31.87 27.37
C VAL A 96 29.46 -31.92 28.90
N ILE A 97 29.03 -30.86 29.60
CA ILE A 97 29.08 -30.80 31.07
C ILE A 97 28.23 -31.92 31.69
N MET A 98 27.01 -32.13 31.21
CA MET A 98 26.12 -33.18 31.72
C MET A 98 26.69 -34.59 31.46
N THR A 99 27.31 -34.82 30.31
CA THR A 99 27.98 -36.10 30.01
C THR A 99 29.16 -36.33 30.93
N ALA A 100 30.02 -35.32 31.13
CA ALA A 100 31.15 -35.42 32.05
C ALA A 100 30.70 -35.71 33.51
N TYR A 101 29.64 -35.06 33.96
CA TYR A 101 29.06 -35.31 35.28
C TYR A 101 28.56 -36.76 35.44
N LYS A 102 27.92 -37.31 34.41
CA LYS A 102 27.49 -38.73 34.39
C LYS A 102 28.68 -39.69 34.48
N TYR A 103 29.79 -39.43 33.75
CA TYR A 103 31.00 -40.25 33.84
C TYR A 103 31.63 -40.22 35.24
N LEU A 104 31.73 -39.04 35.86
CA LEU A 104 32.30 -38.90 37.21
C LEU A 104 31.42 -39.57 38.28
N LYS A 105 30.08 -39.50 38.14
CA LYS A 105 29.13 -40.20 39.01
C LYS A 105 29.11 -41.72 38.78
N GLY A 106 29.30 -42.18 37.55
CA GLY A 106 29.30 -43.60 37.17
C GLY A 106 30.60 -44.36 37.49
N ALA A 107 31.69 -43.66 37.82
CA ALA A 107 32.93 -44.27 38.26
C ALA A 107 32.90 -44.79 39.71
N ASN A 108 31.78 -44.65 40.43
CA ASN A 108 31.68 -45.00 41.85
C ASN A 108 30.41 -45.79 42.24
N THR A 109 29.98 -46.73 41.40
CA THR A 109 28.99 -47.73 41.79
C THR A 109 29.40 -49.11 41.25
N LYS A 110 30.23 -49.82 42.02
CA LYS A 110 30.17 -51.28 42.07
C LYS A 110 29.00 -51.66 42.99
N GLU A 111 28.12 -52.49 42.44
CA GLU A 111 27.13 -53.36 43.09
C GLU A 111 26.26 -52.80 44.24
N LEU A 112 24.97 -52.62 43.94
CA LEU A 112 23.95 -53.28 44.75
C LEU A 112 22.76 -53.64 43.85
N HIS A 113 22.52 -54.94 43.75
CA HIS A 113 21.49 -55.55 42.94
C HIS A 113 20.32 -56.01 43.85
N TYR A 114 19.15 -56.17 43.22
CA TYR A 114 17.94 -56.95 43.58
C TYR A 114 16.81 -56.18 44.32
N PRO A 115 15.54 -56.63 44.21
CA PRO A 115 14.81 -57.12 43.03
C PRO A 115 13.31 -56.71 42.95
N ILE A 116 12.67 -57.05 41.82
CA ILE A 116 11.24 -57.00 41.44
C ILE A 116 10.66 -55.61 41.15
#